data_AF-A0A2G1BR74-F1
#
_entry.id   AF-A0A2G1BR74-F1
#
_cell.length_a   1.000
_cell.length_b   1.000
_cell.length_c   1.000
_cell.angle_alpha   90.00
_cell.angle_beta   90.00
_cell.angle_gamma   90.00
#
_symmetry.space_group_name_H-M   'P 1'
#
loop_
_entity.id
_entity.type
_entity.pdbx_description
1 polymer ?
#
loop_
_entity_poly.entity_id
_entity_poly.type
_entity_poly.pdbx_seq_one_letter_code
_entity_poly.pdbx_strand_id
1 'polypeptide(L)'
;MGWFNRKKTSNNNTPKLEVTQGDSSTIRSQSIAICLDAGFRPASSLPTIKETKLRPADEIAGRLHAIKALVLWLMVPTENLPDEKIINFINQNKLLGYMTTEEKEILNASRNEIELRNSIGWKFENAWPLAWYFGYDEPEISGQMMTGEQMQEILINHTCSLDTLISDWLPQQHTLEEEKLVEKEDLFYCLHNAVRSAQLGGNTAPDGFDPIGNGGVIHERRHSLTWMLSNGTEWEDTDLST
;
A
#
# COMPACT_ATOMS: atom_id res chain seq x y z
N MET A 1 -49.69 7.45 -34.24
CA MET A 1 -49.22 8.10 -32.99
C MET A 1 -48.22 7.16 -32.33
N GLY A 2 -46.93 7.36 -32.57
CA GLY A 2 -45.85 6.57 -31.98
C GLY A 2 -45.07 7.42 -30.99
N TRP A 3 -44.96 6.96 -29.75
CA TRP A 3 -44.16 7.60 -28.70
C TRP A 3 -42.88 6.79 -28.50
N PHE A 4 -41.76 7.35 -28.96
CA PHE A 4 -40.42 6.86 -28.67
C PHE A 4 -39.96 7.38 -27.31
N ASN A 5 -39.62 6.46 -26.40
CA ASN A 5 -39.02 6.77 -25.12
C ASN A 5 -37.51 7.04 -25.32
N ARG A 6 -37.06 8.29 -25.14
CA ARG A 6 -35.63 8.64 -25.11
C ARG A 6 -35.03 8.26 -23.76
N LYS A 7 -34.04 7.37 -23.78
CA LYS A 7 -33.11 7.15 -22.66
C LYS A 7 -32.36 8.45 -22.37
N LYS A 8 -32.43 8.93 -21.13
CA LYS A 8 -31.48 9.92 -20.59
C LYS A 8 -30.19 9.18 -20.23
N THR A 9 -29.13 9.42 -20.99
CA THR A 9 -27.76 9.12 -20.57
C THR A 9 -27.31 10.22 -19.61
N SER A 10 -27.09 9.89 -18.33
CA SER A 10 -26.42 10.80 -17.41
C SER A 10 -24.90 10.69 -17.64
N ASN A 11 -24.31 11.74 -18.19
CA ASN A 11 -22.86 11.94 -18.11
C ASN A 11 -22.52 12.28 -16.66
N ASN A 12 -21.99 11.32 -15.92
CA ASN A 12 -21.28 11.59 -14.68
C ASN A 12 -19.88 12.09 -15.04
N ASN A 13 -19.74 13.40 -15.22
CA ASN A 13 -18.44 14.07 -15.20
C ASN A 13 -18.07 14.31 -13.73
N THR A 14 -17.39 13.34 -13.13
CA THR A 14 -16.62 13.61 -11.91
C THR A 14 -15.41 14.45 -12.33
N PRO A 15 -15.14 15.62 -11.72
CA PRO A 15 -13.96 16.38 -12.05
C PRO A 15 -12.71 15.57 -11.69
N LYS A 16 -11.79 15.40 -12.64
CA LYS A 16 -10.43 14.95 -12.33
C LYS A 16 -9.76 16.04 -11.50
N LEU A 17 -9.23 15.69 -10.33
CA LEU A 17 -8.34 16.56 -9.58
C LEU A 17 -6.99 16.57 -10.31
N GLU A 18 -6.75 17.62 -11.11
CA GLU A 18 -5.41 17.94 -11.59
C GLU A 18 -4.70 18.71 -10.46
N VAL A 19 -3.75 18.07 -9.79
CA VAL A 19 -2.86 18.76 -8.84
C VAL A 19 -2.10 19.84 -9.61
N THR A 20 -2.27 21.10 -9.21
CA THR A 20 -1.61 22.19 -9.93
C THR A 20 -0.14 22.28 -9.53
N GLN A 21 0.68 22.87 -10.40
CA GLN A 21 2.12 23.06 -10.13
C GLN A 21 2.40 23.83 -8.82
N GLY A 22 1.48 24.71 -8.39
CA GLY A 22 1.56 25.42 -7.11
C GLY A 22 1.36 24.50 -5.91
N ASP A 23 0.42 23.55 -6.01
CA ASP A 23 0.11 22.60 -4.94
C ASP A 23 1.25 21.58 -4.76
N SER A 24 1.81 21.05 -5.84
CA SER A 24 2.96 20.12 -5.79
C SER A 24 4.21 20.75 -5.13
N SER A 25 4.47 22.04 -5.36
CA SER A 25 5.60 22.74 -4.74
C SER A 25 5.44 22.93 -3.23
N THR A 26 4.19 23.10 -2.79
CA THR A 26 3.84 23.22 -1.37
C THR A 26 3.98 21.88 -0.67
N ILE A 27 3.43 20.81 -1.26
CA ILE A 27 3.57 19.43 -0.76
C ILE A 27 5.05 19.08 -0.60
N ARG A 28 5.87 19.29 -1.64
CA ARG A 28 7.31 19.00 -1.57
C ARG A 28 8.02 19.77 -0.46
N SER A 29 7.68 21.05 -0.28
CA SER A 29 8.30 21.87 0.76
C SER A 29 7.99 21.33 2.15
N GLN A 30 6.76 20.86 2.38
CA GLN A 30 6.35 20.22 3.63
C GLN A 30 7.07 18.88 3.83
N SER A 31 7.11 18.02 2.81
CA SER A 31 7.84 16.74 2.86
C SER A 31 9.32 16.93 3.21
N ILE A 32 9.99 17.89 2.56
CA ILE A 32 11.39 18.21 2.86
C ILE A 32 11.56 18.70 4.30
N ALA A 33 10.65 19.56 4.78
CA ALA A 33 10.71 20.05 6.16
C ALA A 33 10.60 18.91 7.18
N ILE A 34 9.66 17.97 6.97
CA ILE A 34 9.49 16.79 7.82
C ILE A 34 10.74 15.89 7.76
N CYS A 35 11.28 15.62 6.56
CA CYS A 35 12.50 14.84 6.41
C CYS A 35 13.66 15.45 7.19
N LEU A 36 13.89 16.77 7.05
CA LEU A 36 14.99 17.46 7.71
C LEU A 36 14.86 17.45 9.23
N ASP A 37 13.64 17.64 9.76
CA ASP A 37 13.35 17.56 11.19
C ASP A 37 13.63 16.16 11.75
N ALA A 38 13.28 15.12 10.98
CA ALA A 38 13.58 13.72 11.31
C ALA A 38 15.04 13.31 11.03
N GLY A 39 15.90 14.22 10.56
CA GLY A 39 17.32 13.98 10.28
C GLY A 39 17.63 13.33 8.92
N PHE A 40 16.63 13.14 8.06
CA PHE A 40 16.82 12.74 6.68
C PHE A 40 17.18 13.93 5.80
N ARG A 41 18.03 13.71 4.79
CA ARG A 41 18.53 14.75 3.88
C ARG A 41 18.32 14.34 2.42
N PRO A 42 17.09 14.41 1.89
CA PRO A 42 16.82 14.16 0.48
C PRO A 42 17.48 15.21 -0.42
N ALA A 43 17.70 14.86 -1.69
CA ALA A 43 18.21 15.79 -2.68
C ALA A 43 17.19 16.91 -2.97
N SER A 44 17.65 18.17 -3.02
CA SER A 44 16.80 19.33 -3.34
C SER A 44 16.35 19.37 -4.80
N SER A 45 17.00 18.59 -5.67
CA SER A 45 16.71 18.50 -7.10
C SER A 45 15.70 17.39 -7.46
N LEU A 46 15.05 16.77 -6.47
CA LEU A 46 14.06 15.72 -6.74
C LEU A 46 12.91 16.26 -7.61
N PRO A 47 12.50 15.55 -8.68
CA PRO A 47 11.31 15.89 -9.46
C PRO A 47 10.07 16.03 -8.58
N THR A 48 9.20 17.02 -8.84
CA THR A 48 8.01 17.32 -8.01
C THR A 48 6.68 16.83 -8.60
N ILE A 49 6.67 16.42 -9.87
CA ILE A 49 5.42 16.12 -10.59
C ILE A 49 5.37 14.63 -10.91
N LYS A 50 4.39 13.93 -10.33
CA LYS A 50 3.80 12.72 -10.90
C LYS A 50 2.33 13.03 -11.15
N GLU A 51 1.85 12.77 -12.36
CA GLU A 51 0.40 12.69 -12.58
C GLU A 51 -0.08 11.49 -11.77
N THR A 52 -0.88 11.75 -10.73
CA THR A 52 -1.46 10.70 -9.90
C THR A 52 -2.88 10.40 -10.35
N LYS A 53 -3.26 9.15 -10.20
CA LYS A 53 -4.61 8.68 -10.41
C LYS A 53 -4.90 7.61 -9.38
N LEU A 54 -5.66 7.99 -8.35
CA LEU A 54 -6.12 7.05 -7.34
C LEU A 54 -6.87 5.86 -7.97
N ARG A 55 -6.56 4.67 -7.46
CA ARG A 55 -7.26 3.43 -7.79
C ARG A 55 -8.66 3.38 -7.20
N PRO A 56 -9.59 2.65 -7.85
CA PRO A 56 -10.85 2.29 -7.23
C PRO A 56 -10.65 1.58 -5.88
N ALA A 57 -11.48 1.90 -4.89
CA ALA A 57 -11.35 1.39 -3.53
C ALA A 57 -11.46 -0.15 -3.47
N ASP A 58 -12.20 -0.78 -4.38
CA ASP A 58 -12.30 -2.23 -4.49
C ASP A 58 -10.99 -2.89 -4.95
N GLU A 59 -10.19 -2.23 -5.79
CA GLU A 59 -8.85 -2.72 -6.14
C GLU A 59 -7.90 -2.64 -4.95
N ILE A 60 -7.93 -1.53 -4.22
CA ILE A 60 -7.09 -1.32 -3.02
C ILE A 60 -7.46 -2.34 -1.93
N ALA A 61 -8.76 -2.56 -1.71
CA ALA A 61 -9.26 -3.58 -0.80
C ALA A 61 -8.84 -4.99 -1.25
N GLY A 62 -8.97 -5.31 -2.54
CA GLY A 62 -8.54 -6.60 -3.09
C GLY A 62 -7.07 -6.89 -2.80
N ARG A 63 -6.19 -5.91 -2.99
CA ARG A 63 -4.75 -6.04 -2.69
C ARG A 63 -4.47 -6.24 -1.21
N LEU A 64 -5.09 -5.44 -0.33
CA LEU A 64 -4.94 -5.59 1.13
C LEU A 64 -5.34 -6.99 1.60
N HIS A 65 -6.46 -7.51 1.09
CA HIS A 65 -6.96 -8.83 1.48
C HIS A 65 -6.15 -9.98 0.85
N ALA A 66 -5.55 -9.79 -0.33
CA ALA A 66 -4.59 -10.73 -0.90
C ALA A 66 -3.36 -10.87 0.00
N ILE A 67 -2.78 -9.75 0.46
CA ILE A 67 -1.67 -9.77 1.43
C ILE A 67 -2.08 -10.48 2.72
N LYS A 68 -3.26 -10.16 3.28
CA LYS A 68 -3.83 -10.87 4.44
C LYS A 68 -3.86 -12.38 4.23
N ALA A 69 -4.35 -12.85 3.08
CA ALA A 69 -4.44 -14.28 2.81
C ALA A 69 -3.06 -14.96 2.80
N LEU A 70 -2.05 -14.33 2.19
CA LEU A 70 -0.67 -14.83 2.13
C LEU A 70 0.00 -14.87 3.50
N VAL A 71 -0.22 -13.83 4.31
CA VAL A 71 0.30 -13.76 5.69
C VAL A 71 -0.33 -14.85 6.55
N LEU A 72 -1.65 -15.01 6.50
CA LEU A 72 -2.34 -16.06 7.24
C LEU A 72 -1.90 -17.46 6.79
N TRP A 73 -1.65 -17.64 5.49
CA TRP A 73 -1.13 -18.88 4.93
C TRP A 73 0.23 -19.26 5.52
N LEU A 74 1.17 -18.32 5.58
CA LEU A 74 2.54 -18.60 6.02
C LEU A 74 2.73 -18.51 7.54
N MET A 75 2.04 -17.62 8.24
CA MET A 75 2.32 -17.27 9.64
C MET A 75 1.45 -18.03 10.64
N VAL A 76 0.25 -18.46 10.24
CA VAL A 76 -0.64 -19.23 11.13
C VAL A 76 -0.45 -20.72 10.84
N PRO A 77 -0.22 -21.58 11.86
CA PRO A 77 -0.15 -23.02 11.65
C PRO A 77 -1.49 -23.61 11.16
N THR A 78 -1.42 -24.69 10.38
CA THR A 78 -2.63 -25.38 9.87
C THR A 78 -3.53 -25.89 10.99
N GLU A 79 -2.98 -26.25 12.16
CA GLU A 79 -3.79 -26.68 13.31
C GLU A 79 -4.71 -25.57 13.85
N ASN A 80 -4.30 -24.30 13.69
CA ASN A 80 -5.04 -23.13 14.18
C ASN A 80 -5.91 -22.49 13.09
N LEU A 81 -5.54 -22.64 11.82
CA LEU A 81 -6.29 -22.12 10.68
C LEU A 81 -6.18 -23.08 9.49
N PRO A 82 -7.22 -23.90 9.21
CA PRO A 82 -7.21 -24.85 8.11
C PRO A 82 -7.03 -24.18 6.74
N ASP A 83 -6.29 -24.83 5.85
CA ASP A 83 -6.02 -24.35 4.49
C ASP A 83 -7.31 -23.99 3.74
N GLU A 84 -8.33 -24.84 3.84
CA GLU A 84 -9.63 -24.66 3.18
C GLU A 84 -10.28 -23.32 3.54
N LYS A 85 -10.11 -22.84 4.78
CA LYS A 85 -10.69 -21.55 5.22
C LYS A 85 -10.05 -20.38 4.47
N ILE A 86 -8.75 -20.41 4.27
CA ILE A 86 -8.01 -19.38 3.53
C ILE A 86 -8.31 -19.49 2.03
N ILE A 87 -8.31 -20.71 1.47
CA ILE A 87 -8.60 -20.95 0.05
C ILE A 87 -10.03 -20.53 -0.30
N ASN A 88 -11.01 -20.85 0.54
CA ASN A 88 -12.40 -20.38 0.35
C ASN A 88 -12.49 -18.86 0.39
N PHE A 89 -11.78 -18.22 1.33
CA PHE A 89 -11.68 -16.77 1.41
C PHE A 89 -11.09 -16.13 0.14
N ILE A 90 -10.02 -16.73 -0.40
CA ILE A 90 -9.40 -16.32 -1.66
C ILE A 90 -10.39 -16.47 -2.83
N ASN A 91 -11.06 -17.62 -2.93
CA ASN A 91 -11.94 -17.94 -4.05
C ASN A 91 -13.20 -17.06 -4.06
N GLN A 92 -13.87 -16.90 -2.91
CA GLN A 92 -15.11 -16.12 -2.82
C GLN A 92 -14.88 -14.63 -3.15
N ASN A 93 -13.71 -14.10 -2.77
CA ASN A 93 -13.32 -12.71 -3.02
C ASN A 93 -12.47 -12.53 -4.28
N LYS A 94 -12.24 -13.59 -5.06
CA LYS A 94 -11.44 -13.58 -6.29
C LYS A 94 -10.02 -13.00 -6.11
N LEU A 95 -9.39 -13.27 -4.97
CA LEU A 95 -8.14 -12.62 -4.57
C LEU A 95 -6.92 -12.98 -5.42
N LEU A 96 -6.97 -14.09 -6.16
CA LEU A 96 -5.92 -14.42 -7.14
C LEU A 96 -5.73 -13.31 -8.18
N GLY A 97 -6.76 -12.52 -8.49
CA GLY A 97 -6.65 -11.37 -9.40
C GLY A 97 -5.80 -10.22 -8.85
N TYR A 98 -5.58 -10.17 -7.53
CA TYR A 98 -4.81 -9.12 -6.84
C TYR A 98 -3.45 -9.61 -6.31
N MET A 99 -3.08 -10.85 -6.65
CA MET A 99 -1.80 -11.46 -6.32
C MET A 99 -0.88 -11.45 -7.53
N THR A 100 0.41 -11.25 -7.26
CA THR A 100 1.47 -11.35 -8.26
C THR A 100 1.69 -12.82 -8.64
N THR A 101 2.50 -13.09 -9.65
CA THR A 101 2.77 -14.47 -10.06
C THR A 101 3.49 -15.23 -8.94
N GLU A 102 4.51 -14.61 -8.35
CA GLU A 102 5.30 -15.15 -7.25
C GLU A 102 4.45 -15.38 -6.00
N GLU A 103 3.49 -14.50 -5.73
CA GLU A 103 2.58 -14.66 -4.60
C GLU A 103 1.59 -15.81 -4.78
N LYS A 104 1.15 -16.10 -6.02
CA LYS A 104 0.32 -17.28 -6.29
C LYS A 104 1.10 -18.57 -6.04
N GLU A 105 2.40 -18.56 -6.29
CA GLU A 105 3.27 -19.73 -6.06
C GLU A 105 3.39 -20.06 -4.56
N ILE A 106 3.33 -19.06 -3.67
CA ILE A 106 3.32 -19.26 -2.21
C ILE A 106 2.17 -20.19 -1.78
N LEU A 107 1.01 -20.11 -2.43
CA LEU A 107 -0.15 -20.95 -2.11
C LEU A 107 0.05 -22.43 -2.50
N ASN A 108 1.02 -22.72 -3.37
CA ASN A 108 1.42 -24.09 -3.73
C ASN A 108 2.58 -24.61 -2.87
N ALA A 109 3.25 -23.71 -2.14
CA ALA A 109 4.37 -24.04 -1.28
C ALA A 109 3.91 -24.61 0.08
N SER A 110 4.85 -25.25 0.78
CA SER A 110 4.59 -25.71 2.14
C SER A 110 4.38 -24.51 3.06
N ARG A 111 3.30 -24.52 3.86
CA ARG A 111 3.06 -23.49 4.87
C ARG A 111 4.19 -23.36 5.89
N ASN A 112 5.04 -24.40 6.03
CA ASN A 112 6.19 -24.43 6.94
C ASN A 112 7.51 -24.03 6.27
N GLU A 113 7.49 -23.51 5.04
CA GLU A 113 8.68 -23.08 4.33
C GLU A 113 9.30 -21.82 4.97
N ILE A 114 10.46 -22.01 5.61
CA ILE A 114 11.10 -20.99 6.45
C ILE A 114 11.50 -19.75 5.64
N GLU A 115 11.97 -19.93 4.41
CA GLU A 115 12.41 -18.81 3.55
C GLU A 115 11.24 -17.90 3.17
N LEU A 116 10.09 -18.49 2.82
CA LEU A 116 8.85 -17.74 2.56
C LEU A 116 8.34 -17.04 3.81
N ARG A 117 8.40 -17.73 4.96
CA ARG A 117 8.04 -17.14 6.27
C ARG A 117 8.91 -15.94 6.64
N ASN A 118 10.20 -15.98 6.35
CA ASN A 118 11.11 -14.88 6.65
C ASN A 118 10.89 -13.68 5.71
N SER A 119 10.50 -13.92 4.45
CA SER A 119 10.28 -12.85 3.47
C SER A 119 8.90 -12.20 3.58
N ILE A 120 7.86 -12.92 4.02
CA ILE A 120 6.50 -12.37 4.08
C ILE A 120 6.35 -11.23 5.09
N GLY A 121 7.19 -11.20 6.15
CA GLY A 121 7.18 -10.12 7.13
C GLY A 121 7.47 -8.75 6.50
N TRP A 122 8.40 -8.69 5.55
CA TRP A 122 8.68 -7.49 4.76
C TRP A 122 7.49 -7.12 3.88
N LYS A 123 6.94 -8.12 3.16
CA LYS A 123 5.77 -7.89 2.29
C LYS A 123 4.57 -7.36 3.07
N PHE A 124 4.43 -7.72 4.34
CA PHE A 124 3.33 -7.22 5.16
C PHE A 124 3.42 -5.72 5.44
N GLU A 125 4.60 -5.09 5.34
CA GLU A 125 4.72 -3.62 5.45
C GLU A 125 3.87 -2.88 4.40
N ASN A 126 3.60 -3.52 3.25
CA ASN A 126 2.66 -3.01 2.25
C ASN A 126 1.21 -2.91 2.77
N ALA A 127 0.82 -3.72 3.75
CA ALA A 127 -0.53 -3.69 4.29
C ALA A 127 -0.82 -2.40 5.05
N TRP A 128 0.19 -1.75 5.64
CA TRP A 128 -0.04 -0.57 6.48
C TRP A 128 -0.58 0.62 5.67
N PRO A 129 0.04 1.08 4.57
CA PRO A 129 -0.55 2.15 3.77
C PRO A 129 -1.92 1.80 3.17
N LEU A 130 -2.11 0.53 2.77
CA LEU A 130 -3.40 0.07 2.26
C LEU A 130 -4.49 0.08 3.34
N ALA A 131 -4.16 -0.28 4.59
CA ALA A 131 -5.08 -0.22 5.73
C ALA A 131 -5.34 1.22 6.19
N TRP A 132 -4.33 2.09 6.12
CA TRP A 132 -4.48 3.53 6.39
C TRP A 132 -5.53 4.16 5.48
N TYR A 133 -5.54 3.78 4.19
CA TYR A 133 -6.59 4.20 3.26
C TYR A 133 -8.00 3.86 3.75
N PHE A 134 -8.18 2.78 4.51
CA PHE A 134 -9.45 2.37 5.13
C PHE A 134 -9.58 2.74 6.62
N GLY A 135 -8.85 3.77 7.06
CA GLY A 135 -9.01 4.37 8.39
C GLY A 135 -8.18 3.76 9.51
N TYR A 136 -7.14 2.97 9.19
CA TYR A 136 -6.09 2.64 10.17
C TYR A 136 -5.21 3.86 10.46
N ASP A 137 -4.21 3.72 11.33
CA ASP A 137 -3.24 4.76 11.63
C ASP A 137 -2.29 5.03 10.46
N GLU A 138 -1.84 6.27 10.36
CA GLU A 138 -0.94 6.75 9.32
C GLU A 138 0.43 6.06 9.37
N PRO A 139 1.02 5.65 8.22
CA PRO A 139 2.33 5.01 8.20
C PRO A 139 3.44 5.91 8.77
N GLU A 140 4.17 5.38 9.75
CA GLU A 140 5.29 6.08 10.36
C GLU A 140 6.52 6.15 9.45
N ILE A 141 7.32 7.20 9.65
CA ILE A 141 8.57 7.44 8.89
C ILE A 141 9.81 6.85 9.56
N SER A 142 9.66 6.18 10.70
CA SER A 142 10.78 5.64 11.50
C SER A 142 11.54 4.51 10.79
N GLY A 143 10.91 3.86 9.81
CA GLY A 143 11.42 2.65 9.16
C GLY A 143 11.46 1.43 10.09
N GLN A 144 10.86 1.50 11.29
CA GLN A 144 10.71 0.33 12.15
C GLN A 144 9.63 -0.58 11.59
N MET A 145 9.88 -1.90 11.60
CA MET A 145 8.88 -2.88 11.21
C MET A 145 7.66 -2.83 12.13
N MET A 146 6.50 -3.18 11.61
CA MET A 146 5.30 -3.38 12.41
C MET A 146 5.55 -4.40 13.52
N THR A 147 5.03 -4.09 14.69
CA THR A 147 4.89 -5.05 15.79
C THR A 147 3.81 -6.07 15.46
N GLY A 148 3.86 -7.24 16.09
CA GLY A 148 2.80 -8.24 15.94
C GLY A 148 1.41 -7.74 16.34
N GLU A 149 1.31 -6.79 17.26
CA GLU A 149 0.06 -6.15 17.67
C GLU A 149 -0.52 -5.29 16.53
N GLN A 150 0.30 -4.45 15.90
CA GLN A 150 -0.11 -3.66 14.73
C GLN A 150 -0.55 -4.55 13.57
N MET A 151 0.16 -5.68 13.34
CA MET A 151 -0.25 -6.63 12.31
C MET A 151 -1.62 -7.25 12.61
N GLN A 152 -1.86 -7.65 13.86
CA GLN A 152 -3.15 -8.21 14.27
C GLN A 152 -4.27 -7.17 14.16
N GLU A 153 -4.01 -5.93 14.55
CA GLU A 153 -4.98 -4.83 14.45
C GLU A 153 -5.46 -4.63 13.01
N ILE A 154 -4.52 -4.55 12.06
CA ILE A 154 -4.86 -4.44 10.63
C ILE A 154 -5.68 -5.66 10.16
N LEU A 155 -5.23 -6.88 10.50
CA LEU A 155 -5.85 -8.12 10.05
C LEU A 155 -7.23 -8.38 10.66
N ILE A 156 -7.54 -7.81 11.82
CA ILE A 156 -8.80 -8.05 12.54
C ILE A 156 -9.78 -6.89 12.32
N ASN A 157 -9.32 -5.65 12.43
CA ASN A 157 -10.19 -4.47 12.50
C ASN A 157 -10.21 -3.64 11.20
N HIS A 158 -9.18 -3.76 10.34
CA HIS A 158 -9.09 -3.02 9.07
C HIS A 158 -9.18 -3.91 7.83
N THR A 159 -9.70 -5.12 7.99
CA THR A 159 -10.03 -6.03 6.89
C THR A 159 -11.29 -6.82 7.22
N CYS A 160 -11.96 -7.37 6.22
CA CYS A 160 -13.11 -8.25 6.43
C CYS A 160 -12.68 -9.60 7.02
N SER A 161 -13.59 -10.27 7.71
CA SER A 161 -13.34 -11.63 8.23
C SER A 161 -13.20 -12.65 7.09
N LEU A 162 -12.60 -13.81 7.38
CA LEU A 162 -12.46 -14.89 6.39
C LEU A 162 -13.79 -15.46 5.90
N ASP A 163 -14.87 -15.24 6.65
CA ASP A 163 -16.21 -15.78 6.37
C ASP A 163 -17.12 -14.72 5.70
N THR A 164 -16.57 -13.57 5.31
CA THR A 164 -17.31 -12.44 4.71
C THR A 164 -16.75 -12.03 3.35
N LEU A 165 -17.61 -11.43 2.51
CA LEU A 165 -17.20 -10.84 1.24
C LEU A 165 -16.66 -9.42 1.44
N ILE A 166 -15.61 -9.07 0.70
CA ILE A 166 -15.08 -7.70 0.63
C ILE A 166 -16.16 -6.73 0.15
N SER A 167 -17.03 -7.16 -0.76
CA SER A 167 -18.15 -6.35 -1.25
C SER A 167 -19.16 -5.96 -0.16
N ASP A 168 -19.23 -6.72 0.93
CA ASP A 168 -20.12 -6.44 2.06
C ASP A 168 -19.42 -5.54 3.09
N TRP A 169 -18.10 -5.69 3.23
CA TRP A 169 -17.27 -4.91 4.15
C TRP A 169 -16.96 -3.50 3.62
N LEU A 170 -16.61 -3.38 2.34
CA LEU A 170 -16.11 -2.15 1.73
C LEU A 170 -17.08 -0.96 1.83
N PRO A 171 -18.41 -1.11 1.61
CA PRO A 171 -19.35 0.01 1.72
C PRO A 171 -19.46 0.61 3.13
N GLN A 172 -18.96 -0.09 4.16
CA GLN A 172 -19.00 0.35 5.55
C GLN A 172 -17.73 1.12 5.95
N GLN A 173 -16.71 1.14 5.09
CA GLN A 173 -15.44 1.77 5.39
C GLN A 173 -15.44 3.25 5.00
N HIS A 174 -14.74 4.04 5.80
CA HIS A 174 -14.34 5.37 5.38
C HIS A 174 -13.02 5.28 4.61
N THR A 175 -12.93 5.95 3.47
CA THR A 175 -11.72 6.00 2.65
C THR A 175 -11.05 7.35 2.75
N LEU A 176 -9.72 7.39 2.75
CA LEU A 176 -8.98 8.65 2.68
C LEU A 176 -9.16 9.37 1.35
N GLU A 177 -9.08 10.70 1.40
CA GLU A 177 -9.02 11.55 0.22
C GLU A 177 -7.68 11.41 -0.51
N GLU A 178 -7.71 11.50 -1.85
CA GLU A 178 -6.52 11.34 -2.70
C GLU A 178 -5.38 12.29 -2.32
N GLU A 179 -5.70 13.54 -1.94
CA GLU A 179 -4.71 14.55 -1.53
C GLU A 179 -3.83 14.07 -0.36
N LYS A 180 -4.40 13.37 0.62
CA LYS A 180 -3.64 12.82 1.76
C LYS A 180 -2.69 11.71 1.35
N LEU A 181 -3.10 10.88 0.38
CA LEU A 181 -2.22 9.86 -0.17
C LEU A 181 -1.06 10.50 -0.96
N VAL A 182 -1.33 11.56 -1.74
CA VAL A 182 -0.30 12.29 -2.50
C VAL A 182 0.72 12.93 -1.57
N GLU A 183 0.26 13.61 -0.51
CA GLU A 183 1.14 14.19 0.53
C GLU A 183 2.05 13.12 1.15
N LYS A 184 1.48 11.95 1.51
CA LYS A 184 2.24 10.88 2.14
C LYS A 184 3.19 10.17 1.17
N GLU A 185 2.79 9.95 -0.08
CA GLU A 185 3.66 9.36 -1.10
C GLU A 185 4.87 10.25 -1.38
N ASP A 186 4.68 11.57 -1.49
CA ASP A 186 5.79 12.51 -1.69
C ASP A 186 6.77 12.53 -0.51
N LEU A 187 6.25 12.43 0.72
CA LEU A 187 7.08 12.27 1.92
C LEU A 187 7.89 10.97 1.84
N PHE A 188 7.26 9.84 1.54
CA PHE A 188 7.95 8.56 1.39
C PHE A 188 8.90 8.52 0.19
N TYR A 189 8.64 9.29 -0.86
CA TYR A 189 9.57 9.49 -1.97
C TYR A 189 10.84 10.22 -1.51
N CYS A 190 10.68 11.31 -0.77
CA CYS A 190 11.82 12.04 -0.19
C CYS A 190 12.61 11.16 0.79
N LEU A 191 11.92 10.43 1.68
CA LEU A 191 12.57 9.49 2.61
C LEU A 191 13.34 8.41 1.85
N HIS A 192 12.72 7.79 0.84
CA HIS A 192 13.35 6.76 0.05
C HIS A 192 14.59 7.29 -0.69
N ASN A 193 14.57 8.51 -1.23
CA ASN A 193 15.78 9.13 -1.80
C ASN A 193 16.92 9.24 -0.79
N ALA A 194 16.61 9.77 0.40
CA ALA A 194 17.58 9.96 1.46
C ALA A 194 18.16 8.61 1.94
N VAL A 195 17.32 7.59 2.07
CA VAL A 195 17.70 6.21 2.39
C VAL A 195 18.59 5.63 1.29
N ARG A 196 18.23 5.81 0.02
CA ARG A 196 18.99 5.25 -1.10
C ARG A 196 20.39 5.89 -1.17
N SER A 197 20.50 7.20 -0.95
CA SER A 197 21.80 7.87 -0.84
C SER A 197 22.62 7.32 0.32
N ALA A 198 22.00 7.03 1.48
CA ALA A 198 22.69 6.45 2.63
C ALA A 198 23.22 5.03 2.34
N GLN A 199 22.45 4.21 1.62
CA GLN A 199 22.89 2.89 1.14
C GLN A 199 24.10 2.96 0.19
N LEU A 200 24.32 4.11 -0.47
CA LEU A 200 25.47 4.37 -1.33
C LEU A 200 26.65 5.03 -0.58
N GLY A 201 26.56 5.16 0.75
CA GLY A 201 27.58 5.77 1.60
C GLY A 201 27.40 7.26 1.84
N GLY A 202 26.26 7.84 1.47
CA GLY A 202 25.89 9.21 1.83
C GLY A 202 25.56 9.34 3.31
N ASN A 203 25.75 10.54 3.87
CA ASN A 203 25.31 10.88 5.23
C ASN A 203 23.94 11.58 5.19
N THR A 204 22.91 10.84 4.79
CA THR A 204 21.58 11.37 4.45
C THR A 204 20.43 10.75 5.27
N ALA A 205 20.72 9.80 6.15
CA ALA A 205 19.78 9.24 7.11
C ALA A 205 20.20 9.65 8.54
N PRO A 206 19.28 9.66 9.51
CA PRO A 206 19.59 10.02 10.89
C PRO A 206 20.52 9.00 11.56
N ASP A 207 21.23 9.43 12.60
CA ASP A 207 22.10 8.56 13.38
C ASP A 207 21.32 7.37 13.95
N GLY A 208 21.90 6.16 13.83
CA GLY A 208 21.28 4.92 14.32
C GLY A 208 20.23 4.32 13.39
N PHE A 209 19.91 4.95 12.26
CA PHE A 209 19.07 4.36 11.21
C PHE A 209 19.85 3.28 10.45
N ASP A 210 19.26 2.10 10.27
CA ASP A 210 19.83 1.04 9.42
C ASP A 210 19.36 1.23 7.96
N PRO A 211 20.24 1.64 7.02
CA PRO A 211 19.85 1.88 5.64
C PRO A 211 19.34 0.63 4.91
N ILE A 212 19.69 -0.57 5.37
CA ILE A 212 19.21 -1.83 4.78
C ILE A 212 17.88 -2.21 5.42
N GLY A 213 17.87 -2.45 6.74
CA GLY A 213 16.67 -2.90 7.44
C GLY A 213 15.56 -1.84 7.44
N ASN A 214 15.84 -0.66 8.01
CA ASN A 214 14.84 0.41 8.06
C ASN A 214 14.52 0.97 6.68
N GLY A 215 15.52 0.99 5.79
CA GLY A 215 15.31 1.39 4.40
C GLY A 215 14.37 0.47 3.64
N GLY A 216 14.43 -0.84 3.87
CA GLY A 216 13.48 -1.81 3.31
C GLY A 216 12.03 -1.51 3.72
N VAL A 217 11.80 -1.13 4.99
CA VAL A 217 10.45 -0.76 5.46
C VAL A 217 9.93 0.48 4.75
N ILE A 218 10.77 1.51 4.58
CA ILE A 218 10.40 2.72 3.83
C ILE A 218 10.08 2.37 2.37
N HIS A 219 10.84 1.47 1.76
CA HIS A 219 10.60 1.00 0.40
C HIS A 219 9.22 0.33 0.25
N GLU A 220 8.90 -0.66 1.08
CA GLU A 220 7.62 -1.38 1.02
C GLU A 220 6.43 -0.46 1.26
N ARG A 221 6.51 0.42 2.26
CA ARG A 221 5.43 1.38 2.52
C ARG A 221 5.24 2.35 1.36
N ARG A 222 6.33 2.83 0.75
CA ARG A 222 6.25 3.66 -0.45
C ARG A 222 5.61 2.90 -1.61
N HIS A 223 5.96 1.63 -1.81
CA HIS A 223 5.43 0.80 -2.90
C HIS A 223 3.91 0.83 -2.93
N SER A 224 3.28 0.60 -1.80
CA SER A 224 1.81 0.63 -1.67
C SER A 224 1.22 2.02 -1.92
N LEU A 225 1.84 3.07 -1.41
CA LEU A 225 1.40 4.46 -1.63
C LEU A 225 1.45 4.83 -3.11
N THR A 226 2.59 4.58 -3.77
CA THR A 226 2.76 4.82 -5.20
C THR A 226 1.79 3.97 -6.01
N TRP A 227 1.63 2.69 -5.69
CA TRP A 227 0.72 1.81 -6.42
C TRP A 227 -0.74 2.28 -6.33
N MET A 228 -1.22 2.72 -5.16
CA MET A 228 -2.57 3.28 -4.99
C MET A 228 -2.80 4.49 -5.89
N LEU A 229 -1.77 5.31 -6.12
CA LEU A 229 -1.80 6.54 -6.94
C LEU A 229 -1.44 6.32 -8.42
N SER A 230 -1.20 5.08 -8.84
CA SER A 230 -0.80 4.73 -10.21
C SER A 230 -1.82 3.81 -10.88
N ASN A 231 -3.10 4.20 -10.92
CA ASN A 231 -4.16 3.40 -11.52
C ASN A 231 -3.89 3.02 -12.99
N GLY A 232 -3.80 1.71 -13.23
CA GLY A 232 -3.48 1.10 -14.53
C GLY A 232 -2.08 0.47 -14.61
N THR A 233 -1.25 0.63 -13.58
CA THR A 233 0.08 -0.01 -13.47
C THR A 233 -0.02 -1.34 -12.71
N GLU A 234 0.64 -2.41 -13.14
CA GLU A 234 0.63 -3.64 -12.33
C GLU A 234 1.44 -3.45 -11.03
N TRP A 235 1.19 -4.29 -10.02
CA TRP A 235 1.89 -4.18 -8.72
C TRP A 235 3.42 -4.17 -8.87
N GLU A 236 3.96 -5.14 -9.61
CA GLU A 236 5.39 -5.30 -9.87
C GLU A 236 5.99 -4.21 -10.77
N ASP A 237 5.15 -3.49 -11.54
CA ASP A 237 5.58 -2.44 -12.46
C ASP A 237 5.56 -1.05 -11.81
N THR A 238 5.31 -0.97 -10.50
CA THR A 238 5.23 0.31 -9.80
C THR A 238 6.59 1.01 -9.78
N ASP A 239 6.65 2.21 -10.37
CA ASP A 239 7.89 2.99 -10.45
C ASP A 239 8.29 3.61 -9.10
N LEU A 240 9.30 3.02 -8.49
CA LEU A 240 9.93 3.47 -7.25
C LEU A 240 11.31 4.10 -7.46
N SER A 241 11.62 4.54 -8.68
CA SER A 241 12.88 5.26 -8.96
C SER A 241 13.06 6.47 -8.04
N THR A 242 14.31 6.73 -7.66
CA THR A 242 14.72 7.81 -6.76
C THR A 242 16.19 8.18 -6.93
#